data_AF-A0A7D5UXJ6-F1
#
_entry.id   AF-A0A7D5UXJ6-F1
#
_cell.length_a   1.000
_cell.length_b   1.000
_cell.length_c   1.000
_cell.angle_alpha   90.00
_cell.angle_beta   90.00
_cell.angle_gamma   90.00
#
_symmetry.space_group_name_H-M   'P 1'
#
loop_
_entity.id
_entity.type
_entity.pdbx_description
1 polymer ?
#
loop_
_entity_poly.entity_id
_entity_poly.type
_entity_poly.pdbx_seq_one_letter_code
_entity_poly.pdbx_strand_id
1 'polypeptide(L)'
;MGQTIVVVNDVDIAQDLLEMRSKTNASRPSSVVIGELTGWNRIVSVQGDRDIVRVHRRCITKCIGSTKAFAGFNDQLDIEACHLMLRIMKQPDDLANHIRRQTGSIILNIVYGYSVEPHEQDPLVELADLSTTQFSMAAEPGAWLIDIFPILKYLPMWFPGASIQRKAREWRTVLETLAEKPYAFVLDRREQNTYKKSYVSEHLDQLGREPTSEEEFTIKWTAATMYGAGADTTVSSLQTFYLAMALHPKVQEKAREEIHRVVGTNRLPTMDDKESLPYINALLLEVLRWHPVAPLGLPHMTTEEIDFRGYRIPEGATIICNIW
;
A
#
# COMPACT_ATOMS: atom_id res chain seq x y z
N MET A 1 15.98 -15.41 -25.56
CA MET A 1 14.79 -14.88 -24.87
C MET A 1 14.82 -15.43 -23.46
N GLY A 2 15.34 -14.65 -22.53
CA GLY A 2 15.40 -15.02 -21.12
C GLY A 2 15.44 -13.74 -20.33
N GLN A 3 14.41 -13.49 -19.52
CA GLN A 3 14.40 -12.37 -18.59
C GLN A 3 15.44 -12.68 -17.50
N THR A 4 16.42 -11.80 -17.31
CA THR A 4 17.41 -11.97 -16.25
C THR A 4 16.78 -11.56 -14.93
N ILE A 5 16.75 -12.45 -13.95
CA ILE A 5 16.26 -12.18 -12.59
C ILE A 5 17.47 -12.25 -11.65
N VAL A 6 17.71 -11.16 -10.93
CA VAL A 6 18.74 -11.03 -9.91
C VAL A 6 18.06 -11.04 -8.54
N VAL A 7 18.35 -12.06 -7.72
CA VAL A 7 17.82 -12.17 -6.35
C VAL A 7 18.88 -11.72 -5.36
N VAL A 8 18.57 -10.68 -4.60
CA VAL A 8 19.45 -10.07 -3.61
C VAL A 8 19.06 -10.57 -2.22
N ASN A 9 19.99 -11.21 -1.52
CA ASN A 9 19.78 -11.73 -0.16
C ASN A 9 20.70 -11.06 0.89
N ASP A 10 21.53 -10.11 0.46
CA ASP A 10 22.50 -9.43 1.31
C ASP A 10 22.09 -7.96 1.46
N VAL A 11 22.11 -7.45 2.70
CA VAL A 11 21.63 -6.11 3.02
C VAL A 11 22.49 -5.02 2.40
N ASP A 12 23.81 -5.21 2.37
CA ASP A 12 24.74 -4.22 1.80
C ASP A 12 24.57 -4.17 0.28
N ILE A 13 24.39 -5.33 -0.36
CA ILE A 13 24.07 -5.40 -1.80
C ILE A 13 22.72 -4.73 -2.09
N ALA A 14 21.71 -4.94 -1.25
CA ALA A 14 20.40 -4.32 -1.43
C ALA A 14 20.48 -2.79 -1.32
N GLN A 15 21.21 -2.26 -0.33
CA GLN A 15 21.44 -0.82 -0.17
C GLN A 15 22.24 -0.24 -1.34
N ASP A 16 23.31 -0.93 -1.78
CA ASP A 16 24.10 -0.51 -2.94
C ASP A 16 23.22 -0.36 -4.20
N LEU A 17 22.40 -1.38 -4.49
CA LEU A 17 21.60 -1.44 -5.70
C LEU A 17 20.38 -0.52 -5.64
N LEU A 18 19.65 -0.48 -4.52
CA LEU A 18 18.37 0.22 -4.43
C LEU A 18 18.49 1.67 -3.97
N GLU A 19 19.49 2.01 -3.16
CA GLU A 19 19.65 3.36 -2.61
C GLU A 19 20.71 4.13 -3.38
N MET A 20 21.97 3.66 -3.32
CA MET A 20 23.10 4.36 -3.93
C MET A 20 23.00 4.38 -5.46
N ARG A 21 22.48 3.31 -6.06
CA ARG A 21 22.22 3.19 -7.51
C ARG A 21 20.74 3.32 -7.87
N SER A 22 19.95 3.98 -7.03
CA SER A 22 18.51 4.20 -7.26
C SER A 22 18.20 4.79 -8.64
N LYS A 23 19.07 5.62 -9.23
CA LYS A 23 18.83 6.21 -10.55
C LYS A 23 18.73 5.19 -11.68
N THR A 24 19.50 4.10 -11.60
CA THR A 24 19.59 3.07 -12.65
C THR A 24 18.69 1.87 -12.36
N ASN A 25 18.26 1.71 -11.10
CA ASN A 25 17.59 0.50 -10.62
C ASN A 25 16.18 0.76 -10.05
N ALA A 26 15.64 1.97 -10.19
CA ALA A 26 14.32 2.32 -9.64
C ALA A 26 13.15 2.10 -10.61
N SER A 27 13.39 1.65 -11.85
CA SER A 27 12.29 1.31 -12.75
C SER A 27 11.56 0.05 -12.27
N ARG A 28 10.49 -0.31 -12.97
CA ARG A 28 9.60 -1.42 -12.63
C ARG A 28 9.48 -2.36 -13.82
N PRO A 29 9.50 -3.69 -13.61
CA PRO A 29 9.26 -4.63 -14.70
C PRO A 29 7.89 -4.37 -15.33
N SER A 30 7.87 -4.15 -16.64
CA SER A 30 6.63 -3.93 -17.40
C SER A 30 6.05 -5.27 -17.87
N SER A 31 5.19 -5.88 -17.05
CA SER A 31 4.33 -6.99 -17.52
C SER A 31 3.14 -6.44 -18.31
N VAL A 32 2.77 -7.16 -19.38
CA VAL A 32 1.61 -6.80 -20.22
C VAL A 32 0.32 -6.98 -19.43
N VAL A 33 0.24 -8.03 -18.61
CA VAL A 33 -0.95 -8.31 -17.81
C VAL A 33 -1.16 -7.25 -16.74
N ILE A 34 -0.21 -7.06 -15.81
CA ILE A 34 -0.36 -6.12 -14.69
C ILE A 34 -0.36 -4.65 -15.15
N GLY A 35 0.48 -4.33 -16.14
CA GLY A 35 0.63 -2.97 -16.63
C GLY A 35 -0.46 -2.61 -17.64
N GLU A 36 -0.31 -3.11 -18.86
CA GLU A 36 -1.07 -2.66 -20.04
C GLU A 36 -2.54 -3.07 -20.00
N LEU A 37 -2.83 -4.33 -19.67
CA LEU A 37 -4.19 -4.85 -19.72
C LEU A 37 -5.02 -4.39 -18.52
N THR A 38 -4.49 -4.51 -17.30
CA THR A 38 -5.22 -4.11 -16.08
C THR A 38 -5.10 -2.63 -15.73
N GLY A 39 -4.02 -1.94 -16.15
CA GLY A 39 -3.82 -0.52 -15.88
C GLY A 39 -3.13 -0.19 -14.55
N TRP A 40 -2.51 -1.16 -13.87
CA TRP A 40 -1.80 -0.91 -12.61
C TRP A 40 -0.53 -0.06 -12.83
N ASN A 41 -0.03 0.07 -14.06
CA ASN A 41 1.09 0.97 -14.37
C ASN A 41 0.84 2.45 -14.01
N ARG A 42 -0.39 2.82 -13.61
CA ARG A 42 -0.76 4.17 -13.15
C ARG A 42 -0.44 4.40 -11.67
N ILE A 43 -0.30 3.34 -10.86
CA ILE A 43 0.09 3.47 -9.44
C ILE A 43 1.62 3.46 -9.29
N VAL A 44 2.10 4.04 -8.19
CA VAL A 44 3.54 4.25 -7.97
C VAL A 44 4.34 2.94 -7.91
N SER A 45 3.73 1.86 -7.41
CA SER A 45 4.42 0.58 -7.22
C SER A 45 4.76 -0.14 -8.53
N VAL A 46 4.02 0.12 -9.62
CA VAL A 46 4.18 -0.55 -10.94
C VAL A 46 4.63 0.42 -12.04
N GLN A 47 4.60 1.73 -11.78
CA GLN A 47 5.02 2.72 -12.76
C GLN A 47 6.52 2.60 -13.08
N GLY A 48 6.83 2.35 -14.36
CA GLY A 48 8.19 2.23 -14.86
C GLY A 48 8.84 3.56 -15.22
N ASP A 49 8.03 4.60 -15.47
CA ASP A 49 8.51 5.95 -15.77
C ASP A 49 8.97 6.68 -14.51
N ARG A 50 10.25 7.04 -14.50
CA ARG A 50 10.90 7.67 -13.35
C ARG A 50 10.38 9.08 -13.05
N ASP A 51 10.03 9.86 -14.07
CA ASP A 51 9.57 11.24 -13.86
C ASP A 51 8.17 11.24 -13.25
N ILE A 52 7.30 10.35 -13.73
CA ILE A 52 5.97 10.13 -13.13
C ILE A 52 6.10 9.66 -11.68
N VAL A 53 6.95 8.65 -11.42
CA VAL A 53 7.21 8.18 -10.04
C VAL A 53 7.72 9.31 -9.15
N ARG A 54 8.60 10.18 -9.66
CA ARG A 54 9.12 11.32 -8.89
C ARG A 54 8.03 12.32 -8.52
N VAL A 55 7.13 12.63 -9.46
CA VAL A 55 5.97 13.50 -9.22
C VAL A 55 5.05 12.86 -8.19
N HIS A 56 4.66 11.60 -8.40
CA HIS A 56 3.76 10.90 -7.49
C HIS A 56 4.33 10.79 -6.08
N ARG A 57 5.60 10.39 -5.93
CA ARG A 57 6.27 10.30 -4.62
C ARG A 57 6.33 11.65 -3.93
N ARG A 58 6.54 12.75 -4.67
CA ARG A 58 6.53 14.10 -4.09
C ARG A 58 5.17 14.43 -3.50
N CYS A 59 4.07 14.11 -4.19
CA CYS A 59 2.71 14.36 -3.68
C CYS A 59 2.43 13.53 -2.41
N ILE A 60 2.69 12.23 -2.45
CA ILE A 60 2.48 11.33 -1.30
C ILE A 60 3.32 11.76 -0.07
N THR A 61 4.61 12.05 -0.28
CA THR A 61 5.55 12.42 0.80
C THR A 61 5.15 13.73 1.49
N LYS A 62 4.47 14.65 0.82
CA LYS A 62 3.93 15.87 1.47
C LYS A 62 2.89 15.55 2.55
N CYS A 63 2.15 14.46 2.40
CA CYS A 63 1.09 14.05 3.33
C CYS A 63 1.61 13.11 4.42
N ILE A 64 2.37 12.08 4.05
CA ILE A 64 2.76 11.00 4.97
C ILE A 64 4.28 10.82 5.11
N GLY A 65 5.09 11.71 4.54
CA GLY A 65 6.55 11.55 4.47
C GLY A 65 7.33 11.95 5.73
N SER A 66 6.66 12.46 6.76
CA SER A 66 7.31 12.79 8.04
C SER A 66 6.31 12.67 9.19
N THR A 67 6.82 12.43 10.40
CA THR A 67 6.01 12.42 11.63
C THR A 67 5.19 13.69 11.78
N LYS A 68 5.77 14.85 11.43
CA LYS A 68 5.06 16.15 11.51
C LYS A 68 3.92 16.25 10.49
N ALA A 69 4.12 15.79 9.26
CA ALA A 69 3.08 15.81 8.23
C ALA A 69 1.93 14.88 8.62
N PHE A 70 2.25 13.74 9.23
CA PHE A 70 1.28 12.75 9.64
C PHE A 70 0.56 13.06 10.96
N ALA A 71 1.16 13.89 11.83
CA ALA A 71 0.62 14.19 13.17
C ALA A 71 -0.81 14.75 13.16
N GLY A 72 -1.24 15.39 12.06
CA GLY A 72 -2.61 15.88 11.89
C GLY A 72 -3.68 14.77 11.88
N PHE A 73 -3.28 13.51 11.79
CA PHE A 73 -4.18 12.34 11.81
C PHE A 73 -4.14 11.57 13.14
N ASN A 74 -3.36 12.00 14.13
CA ASN A 74 -3.22 11.29 15.41
C ASN A 74 -4.56 11.11 16.14
N ASP A 75 -5.39 12.15 16.20
CA ASP A 75 -6.72 12.09 16.84
C ASP A 75 -7.60 11.01 16.21
N GLN A 76 -7.54 10.87 14.88
CA GLN A 76 -8.29 9.85 14.16
C GLN A 76 -7.78 8.45 14.47
N LEU A 77 -6.45 8.27 14.59
CA LEU A 77 -5.86 6.99 14.99
C LEU A 77 -6.32 6.59 16.40
N ASP A 78 -6.33 7.52 17.34
CA ASP A 78 -6.73 7.27 18.73
C ASP A 78 -8.23 6.90 18.81
N ILE A 79 -9.09 7.61 18.07
CA ILE A 79 -10.54 7.31 17.98
C ILE A 79 -10.75 5.91 17.40
N GLU A 80 -10.13 5.61 16.27
CA GLU A 80 -10.28 4.30 15.64
C GLU A 80 -9.73 3.21 16.59
N ALA A 81 -8.60 3.42 17.27
CA ALA A 81 -8.08 2.43 18.22
C ALA A 81 -9.11 2.10 19.31
N CYS A 82 -9.84 3.09 19.81
CA CYS A 82 -10.97 2.89 20.72
C CYS A 82 -12.10 2.07 20.09
N HIS A 83 -12.48 2.37 18.84
CA HIS A 83 -13.48 1.60 18.12
C HIS A 83 -13.07 0.12 17.93
N LEU A 84 -11.82 -0.15 17.57
CA LEU A 84 -11.29 -1.50 17.45
C LEU A 84 -11.41 -2.26 18.79
N MET A 85 -10.97 -1.66 19.89
CA MET A 85 -11.08 -2.29 21.21
C MET A 85 -12.54 -2.63 21.56
N LEU A 86 -13.47 -1.70 21.34
CA LEU A 86 -14.89 -1.92 21.58
C LEU A 86 -15.48 -3.05 20.72
N ARG A 87 -15.08 -3.14 19.45
CA ARG A 87 -15.52 -4.21 18.54
C ARG A 87 -15.00 -5.57 18.99
N ILE A 88 -13.71 -5.65 19.33
CA ILE A 88 -13.08 -6.88 19.86
C ILE A 88 -13.76 -7.33 21.16
N MET A 89 -14.07 -6.40 22.08
CA MET A 89 -14.76 -6.73 23.33
C MET A 89 -16.17 -7.30 23.12
N LYS A 90 -16.88 -6.84 22.09
CA LYS A 90 -18.24 -7.30 21.77
C LYS A 90 -18.25 -8.62 21.00
N GLN A 91 -17.31 -8.81 20.08
CA GLN A 91 -17.25 -9.98 19.19
C GLN A 91 -15.79 -10.36 18.92
N PRO A 92 -15.13 -11.05 19.86
CA PRO A 92 -13.69 -11.36 19.77
C PRO A 92 -13.35 -12.34 18.63
N ASP A 93 -14.28 -13.22 18.27
CA ASP A 93 -14.07 -14.25 17.24
C ASP A 93 -13.93 -13.67 15.82
N ASP A 94 -14.26 -12.39 15.63
CA ASP A 94 -14.25 -11.70 14.33
C ASP A 94 -13.08 -10.71 14.18
N LEU A 95 -11.99 -10.94 14.92
CA LEU A 95 -10.81 -10.06 14.98
C LEU A 95 -10.29 -9.63 13.61
N ALA A 96 -10.22 -10.54 12.64
CA ALA A 96 -9.70 -10.25 11.31
C ALA A 96 -10.51 -9.18 10.57
N ASN A 97 -11.84 -9.25 10.66
CA ASN A 97 -12.73 -8.25 10.05
C ASN A 97 -12.69 -6.92 10.82
N HIS A 98 -12.54 -6.96 12.15
CA HIS A 98 -12.38 -5.74 12.94
C HIS A 98 -11.10 -4.97 12.58
N ILE A 99 -9.98 -5.67 12.44
CA ILE A 99 -8.69 -5.08 12.01
C ILE A 99 -8.81 -4.52 10.58
N ARG A 100 -9.49 -5.24 9.69
CA ARG A 100 -9.71 -4.82 8.31
C ARG A 100 -10.57 -3.56 8.21
N ARG A 101 -11.70 -3.52 8.91
CA ARG A 101 -12.57 -2.33 9.00
C ARG A 101 -11.82 -1.14 9.59
N GLN A 102 -11.09 -1.36 10.67
CA GLN A 102 -10.27 -0.35 11.32
C GLN A 102 -9.28 0.29 10.34
N THR A 103 -8.48 -0.54 9.69
CA THR A 103 -7.43 -0.09 8.77
C THR A 103 -8.04 0.64 7.57
N GLY A 104 -9.11 0.08 7.01
CA GLY A 104 -9.89 0.72 5.95
C GLY A 104 -10.43 2.09 6.36
N SER A 105 -11.00 2.22 7.56
CA SER A 105 -11.51 3.50 8.10
C SER A 105 -10.40 4.55 8.18
N ILE A 106 -9.24 4.18 8.72
CA ILE A 106 -8.10 5.08 8.86
C ILE A 106 -7.64 5.59 7.48
N ILE A 107 -7.36 4.68 6.53
CA ILE A 107 -6.81 5.10 5.24
C ILE A 107 -7.82 5.87 4.39
N LEU A 108 -9.10 5.47 4.39
CA LEU A 108 -10.16 6.17 3.68
C LEU A 108 -10.41 7.56 4.26
N ASN A 109 -10.30 7.71 5.58
CA ASN A 109 -10.38 9.02 6.24
C ASN A 109 -9.19 9.92 5.87
N ILE A 110 -7.96 9.41 5.99
CA ILE A 110 -6.74 10.17 5.66
C ILE A 110 -6.76 10.63 4.19
N VAL A 111 -7.10 9.72 3.27
CA VAL A 111 -6.96 9.98 1.84
C VAL A 111 -8.15 10.76 1.27
N TYR A 112 -9.37 10.42 1.68
CA TYR A 112 -10.61 10.93 1.06
C TYR A 112 -11.56 11.64 2.04
N GLY A 113 -11.22 11.72 3.34
CA GLY A 113 -12.12 12.28 4.34
C GLY A 113 -13.39 11.44 4.52
N TYR A 114 -13.34 10.19 4.08
CA TYR A 114 -14.46 9.27 4.09
C TYR A 114 -14.60 8.64 5.47
N SER A 115 -15.84 8.50 5.95
CA SER A 115 -16.15 7.87 7.23
C SER A 115 -16.85 6.54 6.93
N VAL A 116 -16.19 5.46 7.30
CA VAL A 116 -16.67 4.08 7.07
C VAL A 116 -17.94 3.81 7.88
N GLU A 117 -18.86 3.07 7.29
CA GLU A 117 -20.11 2.67 7.93
C GLU A 117 -19.83 1.88 9.23
N PRO A 118 -20.36 2.31 10.40
CA PRO A 118 -20.06 1.66 11.68
C PRO A 118 -20.53 0.21 11.79
N HIS A 119 -21.67 -0.12 11.17
CA HIS A 119 -22.39 -1.37 11.43
C HIS A 119 -22.23 -2.41 10.31
N GLU A 120 -22.31 -1.98 9.05
CA GLU A 120 -22.32 -2.86 7.88
C GLU A 120 -20.98 -2.94 7.16
N GLN A 121 -20.81 -3.94 6.30
CA GLN A 121 -19.63 -4.03 5.45
C GLN A 121 -19.58 -2.82 4.52
N ASP A 122 -18.42 -2.18 4.49
CA ASP A 122 -18.24 -0.95 3.74
C ASP A 122 -17.79 -1.27 2.31
N PRO A 123 -18.51 -0.77 1.29
CA PRO A 123 -18.24 -1.14 -0.09
C PRO A 123 -16.88 -0.65 -0.57
N LEU A 124 -16.32 0.41 0.01
CA LEU A 124 -14.98 0.84 -0.33
C LEU A 124 -13.97 -0.12 0.28
N VAL A 125 -14.10 -0.47 1.56
CA VAL A 125 -13.17 -1.40 2.23
C VAL A 125 -13.08 -2.74 1.48
N GLU A 126 -14.22 -3.32 1.09
CA GLU A 126 -14.24 -4.55 0.30
C GLU A 126 -13.61 -4.38 -1.09
N LEU A 127 -13.80 -3.22 -1.71
CA LEU A 127 -13.21 -2.91 -3.00
C LEU A 127 -11.68 -2.89 -2.94
N ALA A 128 -11.08 -2.42 -1.83
CA ALA A 128 -9.63 -2.50 -1.63
C ALA A 128 -9.15 -3.95 -1.58
N ASP A 129 -9.82 -4.81 -0.81
CA ASP A 129 -9.45 -6.23 -0.70
C ASP A 129 -9.53 -6.97 -2.03
N LEU A 130 -10.62 -6.73 -2.76
CA LEU A 130 -10.78 -7.30 -4.10
C LEU A 130 -9.66 -6.82 -5.02
N SER A 131 -9.35 -5.53 -5.01
CA SER A 131 -8.29 -4.96 -5.84
C SER A 131 -6.90 -5.52 -5.50
N THR A 132 -6.59 -5.72 -4.21
CA THR A 132 -5.30 -6.27 -3.77
C THR A 132 -5.16 -7.75 -4.12
N THR A 133 -6.25 -8.51 -4.01
CA THR A 133 -6.26 -9.92 -4.46
C THR A 133 -5.98 -10.01 -5.96
N GLN A 134 -6.63 -9.16 -6.76
CA GLN A 134 -6.43 -9.10 -8.21
C GLN A 134 -5.03 -8.60 -8.59
N PHE A 135 -4.50 -7.63 -7.86
CA PHE A 135 -3.11 -7.18 -7.99
C PHE A 135 -2.14 -8.34 -7.80
N SER A 136 -2.30 -9.10 -6.71
CA SER A 136 -1.43 -10.23 -6.38
C SER A 136 -1.46 -11.31 -7.46
N MET A 137 -2.64 -11.65 -7.98
CA MET A 137 -2.78 -12.58 -9.10
C MET A 137 -2.17 -12.05 -10.40
N ALA A 138 -2.34 -10.75 -10.69
CA ALA A 138 -1.77 -10.13 -11.88
C ALA A 138 -0.23 -10.03 -11.82
N ALA A 139 0.32 -9.86 -10.61
CA ALA A 139 1.75 -9.72 -10.36
C ALA A 139 2.52 -11.05 -10.31
N GLU A 140 1.83 -12.19 -10.31
CA GLU A 140 2.44 -13.51 -10.15
C GLU A 140 3.45 -13.83 -11.26
N PRO A 141 4.75 -13.97 -10.95
CA PRO A 141 5.77 -14.20 -11.96
C PRO A 141 5.56 -15.51 -12.71
N GLY A 142 5.53 -15.45 -14.04
CA GLY A 142 5.43 -16.64 -14.90
C GLY A 142 4.03 -17.26 -14.99
N ALA A 143 3.02 -16.71 -14.31
CA ALA A 143 1.64 -17.20 -14.39
C ALA A 143 1.00 -16.98 -15.77
N TRP A 144 1.49 -16.00 -16.54
CA TRP A 144 0.84 -15.54 -17.77
C TRP A 144 1.72 -15.72 -19.01
N LEU A 145 1.28 -16.58 -19.94
CA LEU A 145 1.96 -16.74 -21.25
C LEU A 145 2.04 -15.44 -22.05
N ILE A 146 1.11 -14.49 -21.84
CA ILE A 146 1.12 -13.18 -22.49
C ILE A 146 2.35 -12.37 -22.08
N ASP A 147 2.86 -12.53 -20.86
CA ASP A 147 4.06 -11.82 -20.41
C ASP A 147 5.34 -12.40 -21.03
N ILE A 148 5.32 -13.68 -21.44
CA ILE A 148 6.42 -14.33 -22.19
C ILE A 148 6.31 -14.05 -23.69
N PHE A 149 5.09 -14.07 -24.23
CA PHE A 149 4.78 -13.86 -25.64
C PHE A 149 3.78 -12.71 -25.80
N PRO A 150 4.24 -11.43 -25.79
CA PRO A 150 3.37 -10.26 -25.83
C PRO A 150 2.42 -10.21 -27.03
N ILE A 151 2.75 -10.88 -28.14
CA ILE A 151 1.87 -10.96 -29.32
C ILE A 151 0.49 -11.55 -29.00
N LEU A 152 0.39 -12.38 -27.95
CA LEU A 152 -0.87 -12.98 -27.51
C LEU A 152 -1.87 -11.96 -26.98
N LYS A 153 -1.45 -10.73 -26.65
CA LYS A 153 -2.36 -9.66 -26.22
C LYS A 153 -3.37 -9.23 -27.29
N TYR A 154 -3.04 -9.46 -28.55
CA TYR A 154 -3.91 -9.13 -29.69
C TYR A 154 -4.93 -10.23 -30.02
N LEU A 155 -4.93 -11.34 -29.28
CA LEU A 155 -5.93 -12.40 -29.47
C LEU A 155 -7.34 -11.89 -29.13
N PRO A 156 -8.33 -12.10 -30.01
CA PRO A 156 -9.70 -11.73 -29.74
C PRO A 156 -10.25 -12.42 -28.49
N MET A 157 -11.10 -11.74 -27.71
CA MET A 157 -11.65 -12.29 -26.46
C MET A 157 -12.50 -13.56 -26.63
N TRP A 158 -12.98 -13.86 -27.85
CA TRP A 158 -13.71 -15.08 -28.15
C TRP A 158 -12.80 -16.30 -28.40
N PHE A 159 -11.50 -16.08 -28.60
CA PHE A 159 -10.55 -17.13 -28.96
C PHE A 159 -10.30 -18.09 -27.77
N PRO A 160 -10.20 -19.42 -27.99
CA PRO A 160 -9.84 -20.37 -26.95
C PRO A 160 -8.48 -20.01 -26.30
N GLY A 161 -8.44 -19.90 -24.97
CA GLY A 161 -7.26 -19.45 -24.24
C GLY A 161 -7.18 -17.95 -23.97
N ALA A 162 -8.08 -17.13 -24.52
CA ALA A 162 -8.15 -15.68 -24.25
C ALA A 162 -8.87 -15.33 -22.92
N SER A 163 -8.84 -16.23 -21.92
CA SER A 163 -9.48 -16.02 -20.62
C SER A 163 -8.85 -14.89 -19.83
N ILE A 164 -7.55 -14.66 -20.03
CA ILE A 164 -6.82 -13.61 -19.33
C ILE A 164 -7.20 -12.20 -19.81
N GLN A 165 -7.54 -12.01 -21.09
CA GLN A 165 -8.04 -10.72 -21.60
C GLN A 165 -9.37 -10.35 -20.95
N ARG A 166 -10.25 -11.34 -20.71
CA ARG A 166 -11.51 -11.13 -19.99
C ARG A 166 -11.27 -10.80 -18.52
N LYS A 167 -10.45 -11.60 -17.83
CA LYS A 167 -10.06 -11.33 -16.44
C LYS A 167 -9.40 -9.96 -16.28
N ALA A 168 -8.47 -9.60 -17.15
CA ALA A 168 -7.77 -8.32 -17.08
C ALA A 168 -8.72 -7.13 -17.32
N ARG A 169 -9.75 -7.29 -18.16
CA ARG A 169 -10.80 -6.28 -18.31
C ARG A 169 -11.62 -6.12 -17.02
N GLU A 170 -12.03 -7.23 -16.39
CA GLU A 170 -12.74 -7.21 -15.11
C GLU A 170 -11.89 -6.54 -14.02
N TRP A 171 -10.61 -6.94 -13.90
CA TRP A 171 -9.66 -6.37 -12.94
C TRP A 171 -9.40 -4.88 -13.20
N ARG A 172 -9.34 -4.47 -14.48
CA ARG A 172 -9.24 -3.06 -14.85
C ARG A 172 -10.44 -2.26 -14.38
N THR A 173 -11.65 -2.78 -14.57
CA THR A 173 -12.88 -2.11 -14.09
C THR A 173 -12.86 -1.95 -12.57
N VAL A 174 -12.39 -2.95 -11.84
CA VAL A 174 -12.24 -2.88 -10.38
C VAL A 174 -11.21 -1.83 -9.98
N LEU A 175 -10.05 -1.79 -10.62
CA LEU A 175 -9.02 -0.78 -10.38
C LEU A 175 -9.49 0.64 -10.70
N GLU A 176 -10.19 0.83 -11.83
CA GLU A 176 -10.78 2.11 -12.19
C GLU A 176 -11.83 2.53 -11.16
N THR A 177 -12.63 1.58 -10.67
CA THR A 177 -13.60 1.83 -9.59
C THR A 177 -12.92 2.22 -8.28
N LEU A 178 -11.80 1.57 -7.93
CA LEU A 178 -10.99 1.85 -6.74
C LEU A 178 -10.46 3.29 -6.75
N ALA A 179 -10.02 3.78 -7.91
CA ALA A 179 -9.51 5.13 -8.06
C ALA A 179 -10.63 6.17 -8.17
N GLU A 180 -11.70 5.88 -8.91
CA GLU A 180 -12.72 6.85 -9.28
C GLU A 180 -13.76 7.08 -8.18
N LYS A 181 -14.31 6.03 -7.57
CA LYS A 181 -15.42 6.19 -6.60
C LYS A 181 -15.05 7.05 -5.38
N PRO A 182 -13.93 6.80 -4.68
CA PRO A 182 -13.57 7.63 -3.53
C PRO A 182 -13.18 9.05 -3.94
N TYR A 183 -12.60 9.24 -5.13
CA TYR A 183 -12.28 10.56 -5.65
C TYR A 183 -13.55 11.37 -5.96
N ALA A 184 -14.50 10.76 -6.67
CA ALA A 184 -15.81 11.36 -6.96
C ALA A 184 -16.60 11.71 -5.68
N PHE A 185 -16.50 10.88 -4.64
CA PHE A 185 -17.06 11.19 -3.33
C PHE A 185 -16.50 12.51 -2.77
N VAL A 186 -15.19 12.76 -2.88
CA VAL A 186 -14.59 14.02 -2.42
C VAL A 186 -15.12 15.20 -3.23
N LEU A 187 -15.26 15.07 -4.54
CA LEU A 187 -15.79 16.12 -5.40
C LEU A 187 -17.25 16.48 -5.02
N ASP A 188 -18.12 15.47 -4.87
CA ASP A 188 -19.51 15.67 -4.44
C ASP A 188 -19.61 16.39 -3.09
N ARG A 189 -18.79 15.98 -2.11
CA ARG A 189 -18.74 16.64 -0.79
C ARG A 189 -18.20 18.06 -0.85
N ARG A 190 -17.29 18.37 -1.78
CA ARG A 190 -16.78 19.73 -2.02
C ARG A 190 -17.85 20.63 -2.62
N GLU A 191 -18.60 20.14 -3.62
CA GLU A 191 -19.74 20.88 -4.19
C GLU A 191 -20.80 21.19 -3.13
N GLN A 192 -21.04 20.26 -2.21
CA GLN A 192 -21.96 20.45 -1.08
C GLN A 192 -21.39 21.27 0.08
N ASN A 193 -20.11 21.66 0.06
CA ASN A 193 -19.40 22.30 1.17
C ASN A 193 -19.44 21.50 2.50
N THR A 194 -19.46 20.16 2.42
CA THR A 194 -19.50 19.25 3.59
C THR A 194 -18.29 18.32 3.69
N TYR A 195 -17.27 18.55 2.86
CA TYR A 195 -16.07 17.71 2.83
C TYR A 195 -15.25 17.82 4.12
N LYS A 196 -14.65 16.70 4.51
CA LYS A 196 -13.64 16.66 5.56
C LYS A 196 -12.26 16.87 4.93
N LYS A 197 -11.38 17.50 5.71
CA LYS A 197 -9.98 17.68 5.34
C LYS A 197 -9.32 16.31 5.12
N SER A 198 -8.68 16.13 3.97
CA SER A 198 -8.06 14.88 3.53
C SER A 198 -6.95 15.13 2.49
N TYR A 199 -6.17 14.11 2.15
CA TYR A 199 -5.15 14.21 1.11
C TYR A 199 -5.68 14.81 -0.20
N VAL A 200 -6.81 14.27 -0.70
CA VAL A 200 -7.40 14.73 -1.97
C VAL A 200 -7.94 16.15 -1.84
N SER A 201 -8.70 16.45 -0.77
CA SER A 201 -9.27 17.79 -0.62
C SER A 201 -8.18 18.85 -0.46
N GLU A 202 -7.14 18.59 0.33
CA GLU A 202 -6.02 19.52 0.51
C GLU A 202 -5.28 19.79 -0.80
N HIS A 203 -5.06 18.77 -1.64
CA HIS A 203 -4.42 18.97 -2.95
C HIS A 203 -5.29 19.83 -3.86
N LEU A 204 -6.60 19.60 -3.88
CA LEU A 204 -7.52 20.39 -4.69
C LEU A 204 -7.66 21.84 -4.16
N ASP A 205 -7.66 22.03 -2.85
CA ASP A 205 -7.73 23.36 -2.23
C ASP A 205 -6.45 24.17 -2.50
N GLN A 206 -5.28 23.52 -2.50
CA GLN A 206 -3.99 24.14 -2.84
C GLN A 206 -3.92 24.64 -4.29
N LEU A 207 -4.65 24.01 -5.22
CA LEU A 207 -4.72 24.49 -6.60
C LEU A 207 -5.49 25.81 -6.69
N GLY A 208 -6.53 26.00 -5.86
CA GLY A 208 -7.39 27.18 -5.91
C GLY A 208 -8.18 27.34 -7.22
N ARG A 209 -8.18 26.31 -8.08
CA ARG A 209 -8.85 26.24 -9.37
C ARG A 209 -9.18 24.78 -9.71
N GLU A 210 -9.96 24.59 -10.77
CA GLU A 210 -10.15 23.27 -11.35
C GLU A 210 -8.81 22.65 -11.80
N PRO A 211 -8.56 21.37 -11.49
CA PRO A 211 -7.34 20.69 -11.89
C PRO A 211 -7.30 20.51 -13.42
N THR A 212 -6.10 20.59 -13.98
CA THR A 212 -5.87 20.07 -15.34
C THR A 212 -5.99 18.55 -15.35
N SER A 213 -6.17 17.94 -16.52
CA SER A 213 -6.27 16.48 -16.63
C SER A 213 -5.04 15.74 -16.07
N GLU A 214 -3.84 16.33 -16.17
CA GLU A 214 -2.61 15.77 -15.61
C GLU A 214 -2.57 15.86 -14.08
N GLU A 215 -2.99 16.99 -13.51
CA GLU A 215 -3.10 17.18 -12.06
C GLU A 215 -4.15 16.25 -11.47
N GLU A 216 -5.32 16.14 -12.11
CA GLU A 216 -6.38 15.23 -11.69
C GLU A 216 -5.90 13.78 -11.72
N PHE A 217 -5.25 13.37 -12.81
CA PHE A 217 -4.65 12.05 -12.93
C PHE A 217 -3.66 11.79 -11.78
N THR A 218 -2.75 12.72 -11.53
CA THR A 218 -1.74 12.60 -10.47
C THR A 218 -2.39 12.46 -9.10
N ILE A 219 -3.34 13.34 -8.74
CA ILE A 219 -4.02 13.32 -7.44
C ILE A 219 -4.78 12.01 -7.27
N LYS A 220 -5.56 11.61 -8.28
CA LYS A 220 -6.39 10.40 -8.24
C LYS A 220 -5.56 9.13 -8.09
N TRP A 221 -4.50 8.96 -8.88
CA TRP A 221 -3.69 7.73 -8.85
C TRP A 221 -2.72 7.68 -7.67
N THR A 222 -2.26 8.82 -7.15
CA THR A 222 -1.52 8.85 -5.88
C THR A 222 -2.42 8.52 -4.70
N ALA A 223 -3.65 9.03 -4.67
CA ALA A 223 -4.65 8.68 -3.67
C ALA A 223 -4.99 7.17 -3.72
N ALA A 224 -5.24 6.62 -4.91
CA ALA A 224 -5.48 5.18 -5.09
C ALA A 224 -4.28 4.32 -4.65
N THR A 225 -3.05 4.80 -4.88
CA THR A 225 -1.84 4.14 -4.40
C THR A 225 -1.82 4.08 -2.87
N MET A 226 -2.06 5.22 -2.20
CA MET A 226 -2.10 5.28 -0.74
C MET A 226 -3.21 4.38 -0.18
N TYR A 227 -4.36 4.40 -0.85
CA TYR A 227 -5.52 3.62 -0.45
C TYR A 227 -5.25 2.11 -0.46
N GLY A 228 -4.88 1.56 -1.62
CA GLY A 228 -4.62 0.12 -1.75
C GLY A 228 -3.49 -0.37 -0.86
N ALA A 229 -2.38 0.39 -0.80
CA ALA A 229 -1.22 0.01 0.03
C ALA A 229 -1.54 0.04 1.53
N GLY A 230 -2.22 1.08 1.99
CA GLY A 230 -2.54 1.28 3.40
C GLY A 230 -3.59 0.30 3.93
N ALA A 231 -4.53 -0.12 3.08
CA ALA A 231 -5.65 -0.99 3.45
C ALA A 231 -5.23 -2.44 3.74
N ASP A 232 -4.26 -3.01 3.01
CA ASP A 232 -3.93 -4.44 3.13
C ASP A 232 -2.67 -4.70 3.99
N THR A 233 -1.61 -3.90 3.80
CA THR A 233 -0.33 -4.17 4.45
C THR A 233 -0.37 -3.97 5.96
N THR A 234 -1.10 -2.95 6.42
CA THR A 234 -1.32 -2.68 7.84
C THR A 234 -2.17 -3.77 8.48
N VAL A 235 -3.17 -4.31 7.77
CA VAL A 235 -4.00 -5.44 8.25
C VAL A 235 -3.13 -6.66 8.51
N SER A 236 -2.27 -7.02 7.57
CA SER A 236 -1.35 -8.14 7.70
C SER A 236 -0.39 -7.97 8.90
N SER A 237 0.13 -6.75 9.10
CA SER A 237 1.01 -6.43 10.23
C SER A 237 0.29 -6.56 11.57
N LEU A 238 -0.94 -6.04 11.68
CA LEU A 238 -1.76 -6.12 12.89
C LEU A 238 -2.17 -7.56 13.20
N GLN A 239 -2.59 -8.34 12.19
CA GLN A 239 -2.90 -9.76 12.38
C GLN A 239 -1.68 -10.54 12.90
N THR A 240 -0.50 -10.28 12.34
CA THR A 240 0.77 -10.83 12.83
C THR A 240 1.02 -10.45 14.29
N PHE A 241 0.83 -9.18 14.65
CA PHE A 241 0.98 -8.72 16.03
C PHE A 241 0.06 -9.49 16.99
N TYR A 242 -1.23 -9.61 16.69
CA TYR A 242 -2.17 -10.33 17.56
C TYR A 242 -1.81 -11.81 17.69
N LEU A 243 -1.43 -12.46 16.60
CA LEU A 243 -0.97 -13.85 16.63
C LEU A 243 0.30 -14.01 17.47
N ALA A 244 1.27 -13.11 17.30
CA ALA A 244 2.50 -13.12 18.08
C ALA A 244 2.22 -12.94 19.58
N MET A 245 1.30 -12.05 19.96
CA MET A 245 0.94 -11.84 21.36
C MET A 245 0.25 -13.06 21.98
N ALA A 246 -0.60 -13.74 21.21
CA ALA A 246 -1.24 -14.99 21.64
C ALA A 246 -0.22 -16.13 21.85
N LEU A 247 0.80 -16.23 20.98
CA LEU A 247 1.84 -17.27 21.07
C LEU A 247 2.92 -16.95 22.12
N HIS A 248 3.14 -15.67 22.43
CA HIS A 248 4.19 -15.20 23.34
C HIS A 248 3.62 -14.33 24.47
N PRO A 249 2.80 -14.89 25.39
CA PRO A 249 2.10 -14.12 26.42
C PRO A 249 3.05 -13.35 27.37
N LYS A 250 4.28 -13.83 27.60
CA LYS A 250 5.29 -13.10 28.39
C LYS A 250 5.74 -11.80 27.72
N VAL A 251 5.78 -11.77 26.38
CA VAL A 251 6.12 -10.57 25.61
C VAL A 251 4.99 -9.56 25.70
N GLN A 252 3.74 -10.02 25.59
CA GLN A 252 2.55 -9.20 25.79
C GLN A 252 2.47 -8.61 27.20
N GLU A 253 2.76 -9.41 28.23
CA GLU A 253 2.76 -8.95 29.62
C GLU A 253 3.79 -7.83 29.84
N LYS A 254 5.01 -8.01 29.34
CA LYS A 254 6.06 -6.99 29.43
C LYS A 254 5.68 -5.68 28.69
N ALA A 255 4.97 -5.79 27.56
CA ALA A 255 4.43 -4.62 26.85
C ALA A 255 3.39 -3.88 27.69
N ARG A 256 2.48 -4.63 28.33
CA ARG A 256 1.46 -4.09 29.23
C ARG A 256 2.07 -3.42 30.46
N GLU A 257 3.10 -4.03 31.07
CA GLU A 257 3.84 -3.46 32.19
C GLU A 257 4.49 -2.11 31.84
N GLU A 258 5.09 -1.98 30.65
CA GLU A 258 5.65 -0.69 30.21
C GLU A 258 4.55 0.38 30.07
N ILE A 259 3.44 0.06 29.42
CA ILE A 259 2.31 0.98 29.28
C ILE A 259 1.82 1.42 30.65
N HIS A 260 1.60 0.50 31.58
CA HIS A 260 1.16 0.83 32.95
C HIS A 260 2.16 1.71 33.69
N ARG A 261 3.46 1.49 33.51
CA ARG A 261 4.51 2.28 34.18
C ARG A 261 4.60 3.70 33.63
N VAL A 262 4.46 3.88 32.31
CA VAL A 262 4.69 5.16 31.63
C VAL A 262 3.41 5.99 31.54
N VAL A 263 2.30 5.37 31.14
CA VAL A 263 1.01 6.02 30.90
C VAL A 263 0.14 6.01 32.17
N GLY A 264 0.30 4.99 33.01
CA GLY A 264 -0.58 4.74 34.16
C GLY A 264 -1.85 3.98 33.77
N THR A 265 -2.83 3.98 34.66
CA THR A 265 -4.12 3.27 34.50
C THR A 265 -5.33 4.20 34.42
N ASN A 266 -5.11 5.52 34.47
CA ASN A 266 -6.17 6.53 34.54
C ASN A 266 -6.59 7.08 33.15
N ARG A 267 -5.85 6.74 32.10
CA ARG A 267 -6.13 7.11 30.71
C ARG A 267 -5.62 6.06 29.73
N LEU A 268 -6.10 6.12 28.51
CA LEU A 268 -5.56 5.35 27.39
C LEU A 268 -4.24 5.98 26.87
N PRO A 269 -3.34 5.19 26.26
CA PRO A 269 -2.17 5.72 25.55
C PRO A 269 -2.59 6.60 24.38
N THR A 270 -1.79 7.62 24.08
CA THR A 270 -1.92 8.45 22.88
C THR A 270 -0.60 8.47 22.10
N MET A 271 -0.61 9.04 20.90
CA MET A 271 0.59 9.17 20.08
C MET A 271 1.71 10.01 20.74
N ASP A 272 1.37 10.88 21.71
CA ASP A 272 2.35 11.67 22.46
C ASP A 272 3.22 10.80 23.39
N ASP A 273 2.72 9.63 23.80
CA ASP A 273 3.46 8.70 24.65
C ASP A 273 4.51 7.89 23.90
N LYS A 274 4.47 7.89 22.56
CA LYS A 274 5.25 6.98 21.70
C LYS A 274 6.74 6.98 22.01
N GLU A 275 7.35 8.15 22.18
CA GLU A 275 8.80 8.27 22.47
C GLU A 275 9.16 7.76 23.86
N SER A 276 8.19 7.70 24.78
CA SER A 276 8.35 7.19 26.15
C SER A 276 8.09 5.69 26.28
N LEU A 277 7.73 5.00 25.18
CA LEU A 277 7.38 3.57 25.14
C LEU A 277 8.40 2.76 24.30
N PRO A 278 9.68 2.68 24.72
CA PRO A 278 10.73 2.04 23.92
C PRO A 278 10.51 0.54 23.69
N TYR A 279 9.92 -0.19 24.64
CA TYR A 279 9.63 -1.61 24.45
C TYR A 279 8.47 -1.83 23.47
N ILE A 280 7.42 -1.00 23.50
CA ILE A 280 6.36 -1.01 22.47
C ILE A 280 6.94 -0.73 21.09
N ASN A 281 7.84 0.26 20.96
CA ASN A 281 8.50 0.55 19.69
C ASN A 281 9.35 -0.64 19.21
N ALA A 282 10.13 -1.25 20.11
CA ALA A 282 10.91 -2.44 19.79
C ALA A 282 10.02 -3.63 19.37
N LEU A 283 8.88 -3.80 20.03
CA LEU A 283 7.91 -4.85 19.70
C LEU A 283 7.31 -4.66 18.30
N LEU A 284 6.93 -3.43 17.95
CA LEU A 284 6.42 -3.10 16.63
C LEU A 284 7.47 -3.35 15.54
N LEU A 285 8.72 -2.95 15.77
CA LEU A 285 9.83 -3.22 14.86
C LEU A 285 10.09 -4.72 14.71
N GLU A 286 10.00 -5.48 15.80
CA GLU A 286 10.21 -6.94 15.78
C GLU A 286 9.10 -7.67 15.03
N VAL A 287 7.84 -7.24 15.13
CA VAL A 287 6.74 -7.79 14.31
C VAL A 287 7.02 -7.60 12.82
N LEU A 288 7.45 -6.40 12.43
CA LEU A 288 7.77 -6.08 11.02
C LEU A 288 9.02 -6.82 10.52
N ARG A 289 10.00 -7.04 11.39
CA ARG A 289 11.23 -7.79 11.07
C ARG A 289 10.99 -9.30 11.00
N TRP A 290 10.18 -9.86 11.91
CA TRP A 290 10.01 -11.30 12.04
C TRP A 290 9.08 -11.88 10.97
N HIS A 291 8.01 -11.16 10.62
CA HIS A 291 7.07 -11.60 9.59
C HIS A 291 6.74 -10.45 8.62
N PRO A 292 7.70 -10.03 7.77
CA PRO A 292 7.51 -8.92 6.85
C PRO A 292 6.34 -9.20 5.90
N VAL A 293 5.49 -8.20 5.71
CA VAL A 293 4.26 -8.29 4.89
C VAL A 293 4.57 -8.59 3.43
N ALA A 294 5.68 -8.07 2.91
CA ALA A 294 6.13 -8.27 1.54
C ALA A 294 7.54 -8.89 1.56
N PRO A 295 7.69 -10.21 1.79
CA PRO A 295 8.99 -10.84 2.02
C PRO A 295 9.95 -10.75 0.82
N LEU A 296 9.43 -10.60 -0.41
CA LEU A 296 10.24 -10.40 -1.62
C LEU A 296 10.23 -8.94 -2.12
N GLY A 297 9.66 -8.04 -1.33
CA GLY A 297 9.39 -6.66 -1.75
C GLY A 297 8.60 -6.56 -3.05
N LEU A 298 8.74 -5.43 -3.73
CA LEU A 298 8.26 -5.26 -5.10
C LEU A 298 9.45 -5.37 -6.06
N PRO A 299 9.33 -6.05 -7.22
CA PRO A 299 10.40 -6.13 -8.19
C PRO A 299 10.85 -4.75 -8.72
N HIS A 300 12.15 -4.59 -8.85
CA HIS A 300 12.81 -3.45 -9.48
C HIS A 300 13.34 -3.85 -10.86
N MET A 301 13.61 -2.87 -11.73
CA MET A 301 14.19 -3.13 -13.05
C MET A 301 15.35 -2.18 -13.34
N THR A 302 16.43 -2.72 -13.91
CA THR A 302 17.57 -1.93 -14.40
C THR A 302 17.19 -1.17 -15.69
N THR A 303 17.56 0.11 -15.77
CA THR A 303 17.37 0.95 -16.96
C THR A 303 18.60 1.00 -17.86
N GLU A 304 19.70 0.43 -17.41
CA GLU A 304 20.95 0.31 -18.16
C GLU A 304 21.73 -0.91 -17.67
N GLU A 305 22.70 -1.36 -18.45
CA GLU A 305 23.62 -2.42 -18.03
C GLU A 305 24.55 -1.92 -16.91
N ILE A 306 24.73 -2.73 -15.86
CA ILE A 306 25.61 -2.43 -14.74
C ILE A 306 26.63 -3.54 -14.51
N ASP A 307 27.89 -3.15 -14.35
CA ASP A 307 28.92 -4.00 -13.75
C ASP A 307 28.86 -3.85 -12.23
N PHE A 308 28.45 -4.91 -11.55
CA PHE A 308 28.23 -4.92 -10.11
C PHE A 308 29.02 -6.05 -9.44
N ARG A 309 30.07 -5.70 -8.68
CA ARG A 309 30.91 -6.66 -7.92
C ARG A 309 31.41 -7.86 -8.77
N GLY A 310 31.78 -7.61 -10.02
CA GLY A 310 32.25 -8.63 -10.97
C GLY A 310 31.13 -9.37 -11.72
N TYR A 311 29.86 -9.07 -11.44
CA TYR A 311 28.71 -9.55 -12.20
C TYR A 311 28.27 -8.51 -13.22
N ARG A 312 28.01 -8.97 -14.45
CA ARG A 312 27.35 -8.17 -15.48
C ARG A 312 25.84 -8.35 -15.35
N ILE A 313 25.13 -7.27 -15.03
CA ILE A 313 23.67 -7.26 -14.94
C ILE A 313 23.15 -6.45 -16.14
N PRO A 314 22.43 -7.07 -17.10
CA PRO A 314 22.01 -6.39 -18.31
C PRO A 314 20.91 -5.34 -18.03
N GLU A 315 20.71 -4.42 -18.97
CA GLU A 315 19.52 -3.57 -19.02
C GLU A 315 18.24 -4.43 -19.06
N GLY A 316 17.19 -3.99 -18.36
CA GLY A 316 15.93 -4.72 -18.26
C GLY A 316 15.97 -5.94 -17.34
N ALA A 317 17.07 -6.15 -16.61
CA ALA A 317 17.13 -7.18 -15.57
C ALA A 317 16.17 -6.83 -14.43
N THR A 318 15.46 -7.84 -13.93
CA THR A 318 14.56 -7.72 -12.78
C THR A 318 15.34 -7.99 -11.50
N ILE A 319 15.34 -7.04 -10.57
CA ILE A 319 15.97 -7.16 -9.25
C ILE A 319 14.88 -7.45 -8.22
N ILE A 320 15.00 -8.57 -7.50
CA ILE A 320 14.12 -8.96 -6.40
C ILE A 320 14.95 -8.96 -5.13
N CYS A 321 14.53 -8.18 -4.13
CA CYS A 321 15.20 -8.16 -2.83
C CYS A 321 14.46 -9.09 -1.89
N ASN A 322 15.14 -10.13 -1.43
CA ASN A 322 14.65 -10.96 -0.34
C ASN A 322 14.80 -10.18 0.98
N ILE A 323 13.66 -9.74 1.52
CA ILE A 323 13.56 -9.01 2.79
C ILE A 323 13.54 -9.99 3.98
N TRP A 324 13.21 -11.27 3.75
CA TRP A 324 13.15 -12.32 4.76
C TRP A 324 14.53 -12.85 5.17
#